data_AF-A0A938VKY4-F1
#
_entry.id   AF-A0A938VKY4-F1
#
_cell.length_a   1.000
_cell.length_b   1.000
_cell.length_c   1.000
_cell.angle_alpha   90.00
_cell.angle_beta   90.00
_cell.angle_gamma   90.00
#
_symmetry.space_group_name_H-M   'P 1'
#
loop_
_entity.id
_entity.type
_entity.pdbx_description
1 polymer ?
#
loop_
_entity_poly.entity_id
_entity_poly.type
_entity_poly.pdbx_seq_one_letter_code
_entity_poly.pdbx_strand_id
1 'polypeptide(L)'
;RNASDHGIAYDPATRSFVIEGSGAAQPTDLTCAGGETLRPARDWVLEIHLTPGLTHGHLSVYDTKQRILFASDALQGAQCFGIDGTPNLCPVFVAADVYQMTLRAVAGLRPAILCSAHWLVILGTGHAVRGSGHAPTWRAGYHRCRLQATATPSPVG
;
A
#
# COMPACT_ATOMS: atom_id res chain seq x y z
N ARG A 1 6.03 -8.30 13.60
CA ARG A 1 6.12 -9.76 13.86
C ARG A 1 6.67 -10.40 12.59
N ASN A 2 7.58 -11.37 12.70
CA ASN A 2 8.27 -11.93 11.53
C ASN A 2 7.51 -13.14 10.97
N ALA A 3 7.63 -13.40 9.67
CA ALA A 3 6.98 -14.53 8.97
C ALA A 3 7.32 -15.91 9.57
N SER A 4 8.49 -16.02 10.20
CA SER A 4 8.95 -17.21 10.94
C SER A 4 8.02 -17.57 12.10
N ASP A 5 7.50 -16.55 12.79
CA ASP A 5 6.67 -16.72 14.00
C ASP A 5 5.32 -17.36 13.67
N HIS A 6 4.98 -17.41 12.38
CA HIS A 6 3.73 -17.92 11.84
C HIS A 6 3.92 -19.14 10.93
N GLY A 7 5.13 -19.69 10.83
CA GLY A 7 5.40 -20.89 10.03
C GLY A 7 5.25 -20.71 8.51
N ILE A 8 5.32 -19.46 8.02
CA ILE A 8 5.15 -19.10 6.60
C ILE A 8 6.41 -18.46 6.01
N ALA A 9 7.54 -18.57 6.71
CA ALA A 9 8.82 -18.13 6.16
C ALA A 9 9.25 -19.06 5.02
N TYR A 10 9.92 -18.50 4.00
CA TYR A 10 10.60 -19.30 2.99
C TYR A 10 11.65 -20.21 3.64
N ASP A 11 11.77 -21.43 3.12
CA ASP A 11 12.88 -22.30 3.47
C ASP A 11 14.22 -21.67 3.05
N PRO A 12 15.36 -22.12 3.63
CA PRO A 12 16.66 -21.54 3.33
C PRO A 12 17.03 -21.55 1.85
N ALA A 13 16.66 -22.59 1.09
CA ALA A 13 17.01 -22.70 -0.32
C ALA A 13 16.19 -21.69 -1.16
N THR A 14 14.89 -21.58 -0.90
CA THR A 14 14.03 -20.56 -1.54
C THR A 14 14.53 -19.15 -1.21
N ARG A 15 14.92 -18.90 0.05
CA ARG A 15 15.48 -17.59 0.45
C ARG A 15 16.77 -17.27 -0.29
N SER A 16 17.70 -18.22 -0.41
CA SER A 16 18.95 -18.03 -1.16
C SER A 16 18.67 -17.75 -2.64
N PHE A 17 17.77 -18.52 -3.26
CA PHE A 17 17.35 -18.30 -4.65
C PHE A 17 16.82 -16.88 -4.87
N VAL A 18 15.96 -16.38 -3.98
CA VAL A 18 15.43 -15.00 -4.06
C VAL A 18 16.54 -13.96 -3.92
N ILE A 19 17.46 -14.15 -2.96
CA ILE A 19 18.58 -13.21 -2.74
C ILE A 19 19.52 -13.18 -3.95
N GLU A 20 19.90 -14.34 -4.47
CA GLU A 20 20.76 -14.46 -5.65
C GLU A 20 20.11 -13.84 -6.89
N GLY A 21 18.79 -14.02 -7.07
CA GLY A 21 18.02 -13.42 -8.14
C GLY A 21 17.80 -11.90 -8.02
N SER A 22 18.03 -11.31 -6.84
CA SER A 22 17.80 -9.87 -6.58
C SER A 22 18.97 -8.97 -7.01
N GLY A 23 20.12 -9.56 -7.37
CA GLY A 23 21.32 -8.82 -7.75
C GLY A 23 22.04 -8.16 -6.56
N ALA A 24 23.12 -7.44 -6.86
CA ALA A 24 23.91 -6.75 -5.84
C ALA A 24 23.20 -5.49 -5.34
N ALA A 25 23.32 -5.21 -4.04
CA ALA A 25 22.83 -3.98 -3.44
C ALA A 25 23.40 -2.76 -4.18
N GLN A 26 22.53 -1.79 -4.49
CA GLN A 26 22.91 -0.56 -5.15
C GLN A 26 23.00 0.59 -4.13
N PRO A 27 23.93 1.54 -4.32
CA PRO A 27 23.98 2.73 -3.49
C PRO A 27 22.68 3.54 -3.62
N THR A 28 22.24 4.13 -2.53
CA THR A 28 21.06 5.01 -2.49
C THR A 28 21.54 6.43 -2.24
N ASP A 29 21.34 7.34 -3.19
CA ASP A 29 21.81 8.73 -3.11
C ASP A 29 21.01 9.56 -2.09
N LEU A 30 19.71 9.27 -1.96
CA LEU A 30 18.77 10.01 -1.13
C LEU A 30 17.80 9.07 -0.42
N THR A 31 17.51 9.38 0.83
CA THR A 31 16.50 8.66 1.63
C THR A 31 15.40 9.64 2.06
N CYS A 32 14.20 9.12 2.25
CA CYS A 32 13.06 9.87 2.76
C CYS A 32 12.37 9.05 3.86
N ALA A 33 11.83 9.75 4.85
CA ALA A 33 11.11 9.19 5.99
C ALA A 33 9.61 9.49 5.96
N GLY A 34 9.15 10.36 5.05
CA GLY A 34 7.79 10.88 4.99
C GLY A 34 7.67 12.26 5.68
N GLY A 35 6.82 13.11 5.11
CA GLY A 35 6.63 14.51 5.50
C GLY A 35 7.46 15.49 4.67
N GLU A 36 8.40 15.01 3.86
CA GLU A 36 9.19 15.86 2.97
C GLU A 36 8.37 16.37 1.77
N THR A 37 8.89 17.42 1.13
CA THR A 37 8.35 17.93 -0.14
C THR A 37 9.41 17.94 -1.22
N LEU A 38 9.06 17.51 -2.42
CA LEU A 38 9.84 17.68 -3.64
C LEU A 38 9.25 18.80 -4.47
N ARG A 39 10.09 19.61 -5.11
CA ARG A 39 9.66 20.73 -5.96
C ARG A 39 10.28 20.62 -7.36
N PRO A 40 9.67 19.85 -8.28
CA PRO A 40 10.19 19.70 -9.63
C PRO A 40 10.12 21.00 -10.46
N ALA A 41 9.17 21.89 -10.15
CA ALA A 41 9.01 23.20 -10.77
C ALA A 41 8.52 24.24 -9.75
N ARG A 42 8.62 25.54 -10.07
CA ARG A 42 8.29 26.64 -9.14
C ARG A 42 6.90 26.49 -8.51
N ASP A 43 5.91 26.11 -9.31
CA ASP A 43 4.50 25.98 -8.95
C ASP A 43 4.04 24.51 -8.81
N TRP A 44 4.98 23.57 -8.67
CA TRP A 44 4.68 22.15 -8.53
C TRP A 44 5.34 21.58 -7.28
N VAL A 45 4.52 21.21 -6.30
CA VAL A 45 4.97 20.61 -5.04
C VAL A 45 4.38 19.20 -4.93
N LEU A 46 5.28 18.24 -4.74
CA LEU A 46 4.96 16.87 -4.41
C LEU A 46 5.25 16.65 -2.93
N GLU A 47 4.33 16.04 -2.21
CA GLU A 47 4.53 15.63 -0.82
C GLU A 47 4.90 14.14 -0.77
N ILE A 48 5.89 13.79 0.04
CA ILE A 48 6.24 12.42 0.33
C ILE A 48 5.51 12.00 1.61
N HIS A 49 4.74 10.92 1.54
CA HIS A 49 3.97 10.39 2.65
C HIS A 49 4.49 9.00 3.02
N LEU A 50 4.75 8.77 4.31
CA LEU A 50 5.01 7.43 4.82
C LEU A 50 3.70 6.64 4.80
N THR A 51 3.66 5.55 4.02
CA THR A 51 2.46 4.73 3.79
C THR A 51 2.72 3.26 4.11
N PRO A 52 3.06 2.95 5.37
CA PRO A 52 3.52 1.62 5.75
C PRO A 52 2.38 0.59 5.72
N GLY A 53 2.74 -0.68 5.62
CA GLY A 53 1.76 -1.77 5.69
C GLY A 53 2.10 -2.94 4.79
N LEU A 54 2.49 -2.67 3.53
CA LEU A 54 3.15 -3.67 2.69
C LEU A 54 4.60 -3.86 3.13
N THR A 55 5.33 -2.76 3.28
CA THR A 55 6.66 -2.74 3.89
C THR A 55 6.69 -1.66 4.97
N HIS A 56 7.68 -1.72 5.87
CA HIS A 56 7.81 -0.74 6.96
C HIS A 56 8.16 0.66 6.44
N GLY A 57 8.95 0.75 5.36
CA GLY A 57 9.43 2.01 4.77
C GLY A 57 8.73 2.39 3.48
N HIS A 58 7.52 1.89 3.22
CA HIS A 58 6.80 2.21 1.99
C HIS A 58 6.45 3.71 1.96
N LEU A 59 6.69 4.37 0.83
CA LEU A 59 6.40 5.78 0.61
C LEU A 59 5.39 5.95 -0.53
N SER A 60 4.57 7.00 -0.45
CA SER A 60 3.70 7.45 -1.52
C SER A 60 3.97 8.91 -1.85
N VAL A 61 3.77 9.28 -3.11
CA VAL A 61 3.98 10.65 -3.57
C VAL A 61 2.65 11.28 -3.91
N TYR A 62 2.35 12.43 -3.31
CA TYR A 62 1.12 13.16 -3.52
C TYR A 62 1.36 14.47 -4.27
N ASP A 63 0.77 14.59 -5.46
CA ASP A 63 0.71 15.84 -6.20
C ASP A 63 -0.40 16.72 -5.62
N THR A 64 0.00 17.78 -4.93
CA THR A 64 -0.93 18.72 -4.28
C THR A 64 -1.73 19.57 -5.27
N LYS A 65 -1.17 19.83 -6.46
CA LYS A 65 -1.77 20.69 -7.49
C LYS A 65 -2.87 19.95 -8.23
N GLN A 66 -2.59 18.72 -8.66
CA GLN A 66 -3.53 17.89 -9.42
C GLN A 66 -4.32 16.91 -8.55
N ARG A 67 -3.99 16.82 -7.26
CA ARG A 67 -4.55 15.87 -6.29
C ARG A 67 -4.38 14.41 -6.75
N ILE A 68 -3.20 14.08 -7.25
CA ILE A 68 -2.86 12.73 -7.72
C ILE A 68 -2.02 12.04 -6.65
N LEU A 69 -2.45 10.88 -6.18
CA LEU A 69 -1.65 10.04 -5.29
C LEU A 69 -1.01 8.90 -6.08
N PHE A 70 0.31 8.90 -6.16
CA PHE A 70 1.11 7.77 -6.61
C PHE A 70 1.34 6.85 -5.41
N ALA A 71 0.42 5.91 -5.22
CA ALA A 71 0.37 5.02 -4.07
C ALA A 71 1.26 3.78 -4.23
N SER A 72 1.67 3.43 -5.45
CA SER A 72 2.35 2.15 -5.73
C SER A 72 1.57 0.99 -5.08
N ASP A 73 2.17 0.23 -4.18
CA ASP A 73 1.53 -0.89 -3.49
C ASP A 73 1.07 -0.59 -2.05
N ALA A 74 1.06 0.69 -1.67
CA ALA A 74 0.49 1.15 -0.39
C ALA A 74 -1.01 0.88 -0.28
N LEU A 75 -1.70 0.70 -1.42
CA LEU A 75 -3.14 0.54 -1.51
C LEU A 75 -3.43 -0.59 -2.49
N GLN A 76 -3.93 -1.70 -1.95
CA GLN A 76 -4.25 -2.88 -2.74
C GLN A 76 -5.77 -3.10 -2.82
N GLY A 77 -6.21 -3.50 -4.02
CA GLY A 77 -7.58 -3.91 -4.35
C GLY A 77 -8.05 -5.13 -3.56
N ALA A 78 -9.17 -5.74 -3.95
CA ALA A 78 -9.65 -6.95 -3.29
C ALA A 78 -8.77 -8.18 -3.56
N GLN A 79 -8.15 -8.25 -4.74
CA GLN A 79 -7.36 -9.39 -5.24
C GLN A 79 -6.43 -8.87 -6.34
N CYS A 80 -5.16 -9.31 -6.36
CA CYS A 80 -4.17 -9.26 -7.46
C CYS A 80 -4.53 -10.28 -8.55
N PHE A 81 -4.73 -9.84 -9.78
CA PHE A 81 -5.03 -10.73 -10.90
C PHE A 81 -3.75 -11.13 -11.64
N GLY A 82 -3.70 -12.37 -12.13
CA GLY A 82 -2.67 -12.84 -13.05
C GLY A 82 -2.82 -12.23 -14.43
N ILE A 83 -1.86 -12.53 -15.31
CA ILE A 83 -1.85 -12.07 -16.72
C ILE A 83 -3.08 -12.60 -17.48
N ASP A 84 -3.60 -13.75 -17.07
CA ASP A 84 -4.82 -14.36 -17.59
C ASP A 84 -6.12 -13.72 -17.04
N GLY A 85 -6.00 -12.72 -16.19
CA GLY A 85 -7.14 -12.04 -15.55
C GLY A 85 -7.79 -12.84 -14.42
N THR A 86 -7.21 -13.97 -13.98
CA THR A 86 -7.74 -14.75 -12.86
C THR A 86 -7.18 -14.24 -11.53
N PRO A 87 -7.93 -14.29 -10.41
CA PRO A 87 -7.40 -13.93 -9.11
C PRO A 87 -6.21 -14.81 -8.73
N ASN A 88 -5.06 -14.20 -8.46
CA ASN A 88 -3.81 -14.91 -8.19
C ASN A 88 -3.34 -14.68 -6.74
N LEU A 89 -3.36 -13.43 -6.25
CA LEU A 89 -2.93 -13.13 -4.89
C LEU A 89 -3.99 -12.31 -4.14
N CYS A 90 -4.15 -12.59 -2.86
CA CYS A 90 -4.86 -11.68 -1.96
C CYS A 90 -3.98 -10.46 -1.65
N PRO A 91 -4.55 -9.37 -1.10
CA PRO A 91 -3.78 -8.20 -0.71
C PRO A 91 -2.70 -8.57 0.31
N VAL A 92 -1.46 -8.22 0.01
CA VAL A 92 -0.29 -8.52 0.84
C VAL A 92 -0.01 -7.33 1.74
N PHE A 93 -0.12 -7.53 3.06
CA PHE A 93 0.33 -6.58 4.05
C PHE A 93 0.97 -7.34 5.22
N VAL A 94 2.06 -6.79 5.76
CA VAL A 94 2.82 -7.39 6.87
C VAL A 94 2.25 -7.02 8.24
N ALA A 95 1.46 -5.94 8.33
CA ALA A 95 0.84 -5.49 9.57
C ALA A 95 -0.52 -4.82 9.30
N ALA A 96 -1.61 -5.51 9.64
CA ALA A 96 -2.97 -5.06 9.35
C ALA A 96 -3.31 -3.69 9.98
N ASP A 97 -2.96 -3.47 11.25
CA ASP A 97 -3.26 -2.23 11.95
C ASP A 97 -2.53 -1.02 11.36
N VAL A 98 -1.26 -1.23 10.99
CA VAL A 98 -0.41 -0.23 10.32
C VAL A 98 -0.98 0.10 8.94
N TYR A 99 -1.38 -0.93 8.18
CA TYR A 99 -2.03 -0.75 6.89
C TYR A 99 -3.35 0.05 7.01
N GLN A 100 -4.14 -0.19 8.06
CA GLN A 100 -5.35 0.61 8.32
C GLN A 100 -5.04 2.07 8.64
N MET A 101 -3.92 2.37 9.31
CA MET A 101 -3.47 3.75 9.51
C MET A 101 -3.15 4.42 8.18
N THR A 102 -2.48 3.72 7.27
CA THR A 102 -2.21 4.18 5.90
C THR A 102 -3.49 4.48 5.13
N LEU A 103 -4.49 3.59 5.20
CA LEU A 103 -5.79 3.82 4.56
C LEU A 103 -6.45 5.12 5.06
N ARG A 104 -6.39 5.39 6.37
CA ARG A 104 -6.94 6.62 6.96
C ARG A 104 -6.16 7.87 6.54
N ALA A 105 -4.83 7.80 6.56
CA ALA A 105 -3.97 8.90 6.15
C ALA A 105 -4.22 9.29 4.69
N VAL A 106 -4.21 8.31 3.79
CA VAL A 106 -4.52 8.49 2.36
C VAL A 106 -5.91 9.07 2.15
N ALA A 107 -6.92 8.58 2.87
CA ALA A 107 -8.27 9.13 2.75
C ALA A 107 -8.33 10.61 3.16
N GLY A 108 -7.52 11.02 4.16
CA GLY A 108 -7.38 12.41 4.58
C GLY A 108 -6.83 13.34 3.51
N LEU A 109 -5.95 12.83 2.62
CA LEU A 109 -5.40 13.59 1.49
C LEU A 109 -6.48 13.95 0.45
N ARG A 110 -7.55 13.15 0.39
CA ARG A 110 -8.64 13.28 -0.60
C ARG A 110 -8.09 13.38 -2.03
N PRO A 111 -7.30 12.39 -2.51
CA PRO A 111 -6.84 12.41 -3.90
C PRO A 111 -8.05 12.37 -4.85
N ALA A 112 -7.94 13.06 -5.97
CA ALA A 112 -8.88 12.97 -7.09
C ALA A 112 -8.54 11.79 -8.03
N ILE A 113 -7.25 11.43 -8.08
CA ILE A 113 -6.72 10.31 -8.86
C ILE A 113 -5.77 9.50 -7.97
N LEU A 114 -5.88 8.18 -8.01
CA LEU A 114 -4.98 7.26 -7.32
C LEU A 114 -4.37 6.30 -8.35
N CYS A 115 -3.04 6.37 -8.45
CA CYS A 115 -2.22 5.51 -9.29
C CYS A 115 -1.55 4.45 -8.41
N SER A 116 -1.81 3.18 -8.67
CA SER A 116 -1.14 2.06 -7.99
C SER A 116 -0.10 1.42 -8.92
N ALA A 117 0.69 0.46 -8.41
CA ALA A 117 1.66 -0.24 -9.26
C ALA A 117 1.00 -1.31 -10.15
N HIS A 118 -0.03 -2.02 -9.66
CA HIS A 118 -0.62 -3.17 -10.36
C HIS A 118 -2.11 -3.02 -10.73
N TRP A 119 -2.79 -2.02 -10.16
CA TRP A 119 -4.21 -1.73 -10.40
C TRP A 119 -4.42 -0.65 -11.44
N LEU A 120 -5.57 -0.74 -12.12
CA LEU A 120 -6.10 0.35 -12.94
C LEU A 120 -6.14 1.66 -12.14
N VAL A 121 -5.91 2.77 -12.85
CA VAL A 121 -6.04 4.12 -12.28
C VAL A 121 -7.44 4.30 -11.70
N ILE A 122 -7.49 4.75 -10.46
CA ILE A 122 -8.73 4.94 -9.71
C ILE A 122 -9.07 6.43 -9.72
N LEU A 123 -10.31 6.76 -10.09
CA LEU A 123 -10.81 8.14 -10.18
C LEU A 123 -11.86 8.43 -9.10
N GLY A 124 -11.86 9.66 -8.59
CA GLY A 124 -12.91 10.20 -7.71
C GLY A 124 -12.40 10.60 -6.33
N THR A 125 -13.25 11.28 -5.56
CA THR A 125 -13.00 11.60 -4.16
C THR A 125 -13.21 10.34 -3.32
N GLY A 126 -12.14 9.65 -2.95
CA GLY A 126 -12.25 8.47 -2.09
C GLY A 126 -12.89 8.81 -0.74
N HIS A 127 -13.82 7.98 -0.28
CA HIS A 127 -14.35 8.04 1.08
C HIS A 127 -13.97 6.74 1.80
N ALA A 128 -13.28 6.83 2.94
CA ALA A 128 -13.06 5.69 3.82
C ALA A 128 -14.34 5.41 4.64
N VAL A 129 -15.00 4.30 4.37
CA VAL A 129 -16.19 3.82 5.08
C VAL A 129 -15.81 2.63 5.94
N ARG A 130 -16.10 2.68 7.24
CA ARG A 130 -16.04 1.51 8.13
C ARG A 130 -17.18 0.57 7.74
N GLY A 131 -16.87 -0.61 7.21
CA GLY A 131 -17.88 -1.60 6.85
C GLY A 131 -18.52 -2.23 8.09
N SER A 132 -19.84 -2.39 8.04
CA SER A 132 -20.65 -3.05 9.05
C SER A 132 -20.45 -4.57 8.98
N GLY A 133 -19.81 -5.12 10.02
CA GLY A 133 -19.56 -6.55 10.20
C GLY A 133 -18.86 -6.80 11.55
N HIS A 134 -18.77 -8.07 11.98
CA HIS A 134 -18.19 -8.46 13.28
C HIS A 134 -16.69 -8.14 13.44
N ALA A 135 -16.02 -7.69 12.37
CA ALA A 135 -14.66 -7.13 12.39
C ALA A 135 -14.65 -5.78 11.65
N PRO A 136 -13.88 -4.78 12.12
CA PRO A 136 -13.81 -3.46 11.47
C PRO A 136 -13.15 -3.61 10.09
N THR A 137 -13.97 -3.57 9.04
CA THR A 137 -13.49 -3.51 7.66
C THR A 137 -13.34 -2.05 7.26
N TRP A 138 -12.22 -1.68 6.64
CA TRP A 138 -12.07 -0.35 6.06
C TRP A 138 -12.24 -0.46 4.55
N ARG A 139 -13.18 0.33 4.01
CA ARG A 139 -13.52 0.37 2.59
C ARG A 139 -13.18 1.75 2.06
N ALA A 140 -12.26 1.87 1.11
CA ALA A 140 -12.18 3.11 0.36
C ALA A 140 -13.03 2.93 -0.91
N GLY A 141 -14.13 3.67 -0.97
CA GLY A 141 -15.01 3.69 -2.13
C GLY A 141 -14.52 4.72 -3.12
N TYR A 142 -14.09 4.27 -4.29
CA TYR A 142 -13.93 5.09 -5.49
C TYR A 142 -14.90 4.56 -6.54
N HIS A 143 -15.40 5.43 -7.44
CA HIS A 143 -16.26 5.00 -8.54
C HIS A 143 -15.51 3.94 -9.36
N ARG A 144 -15.80 2.64 -9.11
CA ARG A 144 -15.26 1.40 -9.74
C ARG A 144 -14.14 0.63 -9.02
N CYS A 145 -13.67 1.01 -7.83
CA CYS A 145 -12.72 0.17 -7.08
C CYS A 145 -13.11 0.02 -5.61
N ARG A 146 -13.10 -1.23 -5.12
CA ARG A 146 -13.29 -1.59 -3.72
C ARG A 146 -11.92 -1.98 -3.15
N LEU A 147 -11.31 -1.06 -2.39
CA LEU A 147 -10.17 -1.38 -1.54
C LEU A 147 -10.71 -1.99 -0.25
N GLN A 148 -10.24 -3.17 0.16
CA GLN A 148 -10.74 -3.88 1.34
C GLN A 148 -9.59 -4.33 2.24
N ALA A 149 -9.59 -3.86 3.50
CA ALA A 149 -8.82 -4.47 4.58
C ALA A 149 -9.79 -5.15 5.56
N THR A 150 -9.56 -6.42 5.84
CA THR A 150 -10.23 -7.19 6.89
C THR A 150 -9.23 -7.45 8.01
N ALA A 151 -9.48 -6.91 9.20
CA ALA A 151 -8.80 -7.39 10.40
C ALA A 151 -9.42 -8.73 10.80
N THR A 152 -8.63 -9.79 10.91
CA THR A 152 -9.04 -10.97 11.68
C THR A 152 -9.07 -10.58 13.17
N PRO A 153 -10.08 -10.98 13.95
CA PRO A 153 -10.05 -10.78 15.39
C PRO A 153 -8.81 -11.47 15.96
N SER A 154 -8.01 -10.76 16.74
CA SER A 154 -6.97 -11.38 17.54
C SER A 154 -7.65 -12.38 18.49
N PRO A 155 -7.23 -13.66 18.57
CA PRO A 155 -7.71 -14.52 19.63
C PRO A 155 -7.26 -13.89 20.95
N VAL A 156 -8.25 -13.62 21.80
CA VAL A 156 -8.05 -13.10 23.15
C VAL A 156 -7.13 -14.08 23.89
N GLY A 157 -6.03 -13.56 24.43
CA GLY A 157 -5.12 -14.23 25.35
C GLY A 157 -4.69 -13.23 26.40
#